data_AF-A0A842MGI0-F1
#
_entry.id   AF-A0A842MGI0-F1
#
_cell.length_a   1.000
_cell.length_b   1.000
_cell.length_c   1.000
_cell.angle_alpha   90.00
_cell.angle_beta   90.00
_cell.angle_gamma   90.00
#
_symmetry.space_group_name_H-M   'P 1'
#
loop_
_entity.id
_entity.type
_entity.pdbx_description
1 polymer ?
#
loop_
_entity_poly.entity_id
_entity_poly.type
_entity_poly.pdbx_seq_one_letter_code
_entity_poly.pdbx_strand_id
1 'polypeptide(L)' 'MTAKTLSTLIGTAVIDETFRQSLLSDPWSALNGFDLTREEKEAIASIEARSIEQFALQLAGWIAQTEDRVYG' A
#
# COMPACT_ATOMS: atom_id res chain seq x y z
N MET A 1 1.42 5.67 -11.12
CA MET A 1 0.78 6.04 -9.85
C MET A 1 1.20 7.43 -9.40
N THR A 2 0.45 8.10 -8.51
CA THR A 2 0.99 9.26 -7.78
C THR A 2 1.30 8.82 -6.34
N ALA A 3 2.52 9.08 -5.86
CA ALA A 3 2.97 8.79 -4.49
C ALA A 3 2.02 9.33 -3.39
N LYS A 4 1.17 10.30 -3.75
CA LYS A 4 0.16 10.91 -2.89
C LYS A 4 -0.88 9.90 -2.37
N THR A 5 -1.40 9.02 -3.22
CA THR A 5 -2.43 8.04 -2.84
C THR A 5 -1.94 7.11 -1.74
N LEU A 6 -0.68 6.71 -1.82
CA LEU A 6 -0.05 5.75 -0.90
C LEU A 6 0.33 6.43 0.42
N SER A 7 0.86 7.65 0.37
CA SER A 7 1.07 8.46 1.58
C SER A 7 -0.24 8.72 2.33
N THR A 8 -1.34 8.94 1.62
CA THR A 8 -2.67 9.05 2.23
C THR A 8 -3.12 7.72 2.84
N LEU A 9 -2.93 6.59 2.15
CA LEU A 9 -3.27 5.26 2.68
C LEU A 9 -2.51 4.94 3.98
N ILE A 10 -1.19 5.18 4.00
CA ILE A 10 -0.36 4.97 5.20
C ILE A 10 -0.76 5.95 6.30
N GLY A 11 -0.95 7.23 5.99
CA GLY A 11 -1.40 8.23 6.96
C GLY A 11 -2.73 7.85 7.62
N THR A 12 -3.68 7.37 6.83
CA THR A 12 -4.97 6.86 7.34
C THR A 12 -4.75 5.64 8.23
N ALA A 13 -3.94 4.66 7.84
CA ALA A 13 -3.70 3.47 8.65
C ALA A 13 -2.90 3.72 9.95
N VAL A 14 -2.11 4.78 10.00
CA VAL A 14 -1.41 5.20 11.22
C VAL A 14 -2.40 5.81 12.22
N ILE A 15 -3.36 6.60 11.75
CA ILE A 15 -4.31 7.34 12.60
C ILE A 15 -5.56 6.49 12.92
N ASP A 16 -6.03 5.70 11.96
CA ASP A 16 -7.22 4.86 12.06
C ASP A 16 -6.82 3.39 12.28
N GLU A 17 -7.02 2.92 13.50
CA GLU A 17 -6.73 1.54 13.89
C GLU A 17 -7.64 0.51 13.22
N THR A 18 -8.90 0.86 12.93
CA THR A 18 -9.85 -0.03 12.28
C THR A 18 -9.44 -0.25 10.82
N PHE A 19 -9.03 0.82 10.15
CA PHE A 19 -8.46 0.75 8.81
C PHE A 19 -7.14 -0.03 8.82
N ARG A 20 -6.27 0.15 9.83
CA ARG A 20 -5.04 -0.63 9.99
C ARG A 20 -5.30 -2.13 10.09
N GLN A 21 -6.24 -2.53 10.95
CA GLN A 21 -6.62 -3.93 11.12
C GLN A 21 -7.21 -4.51 9.83
N SER A 22 -8.02 -3.70 9.13
CA SER A 22 -8.59 -4.08 7.83
C SER A 22 -7.52 -4.21 6.76
N LEU A 23 -6.53 -3.31 6.71
CA LEU A 23 -5.41 -3.36 5.77
C LEU A 23 -4.49 -4.56 6.01
N LEU A 24 -4.28 -4.93 7.28
CA LEU A 24 -3.44 -6.07 7.67
C LEU A 24 -4.17 -7.42 7.55
N SER A 25 -5.49 -7.45 7.71
CA SER A 25 -6.30 -8.68 7.53
C SER A 25 -6.77 -8.90 6.10
N ASP A 26 -7.17 -7.83 5.41
CA ASP A 26 -7.74 -7.85 4.06
C ASP A 26 -7.29 -6.61 3.26
N PRO A 27 -6.03 -6.60 2.76
CA PRO A 27 -5.52 -5.49 1.98
C PRO A 27 -6.36 -5.24 0.72
N TRP A 28 -6.94 -6.28 0.11
CA TRP A 28 -7.79 -6.14 -1.08
C TRP A 28 -9.01 -5.23 -0.87
N SER A 29 -9.72 -5.41 0.24
CA SER A 29 -10.90 -4.61 0.58
C SER A 29 -10.50 -3.18 0.97
N ALA A 30 -9.40 -3.02 1.72
CA ALA A 30 -8.89 -1.71 2.10
C ALA A 30 -8.41 -0.89 0.88
N LEU A 31 -7.85 -1.56 -0.13
CA LEU A 31 -7.35 -0.97 -1.38
C LEU A 31 -8.46 -0.71 -2.41
N ASN A 32 -9.67 -1.22 -2.19
CA ASN A 32 -10.76 -1.12 -3.17
C ASN A 32 -11.26 0.33 -3.37
N GLY A 33 -11.09 1.18 -2.36
CA GLY A 33 -11.41 2.62 -2.43
C GLY A 33 -10.34 3.49 -3.09
N PHE A 34 -9.21 2.89 -3.50
CA PHE A 34 -8.09 3.62 -4.09
C PHE A 34 -7.98 3.29 -5.59
N ASP A 35 -7.57 4.30 -6.37
CA ASP A 35 -7.36 4.21 -7.81
C ASP A 35 -6.05 3.45 -8.09
N LEU A 36 -6.11 2.14 -7.89
CA LEU A 36 -4.99 1.20 -8.03
C LEU A 36 -5.30 0.19 -9.14
N THR A 37 -4.32 -0.06 -10.00
CA THR A 37 -4.37 -1.11 -11.01
C THR A 37 -4.40 -2.49 -10.36
N ARG A 38 -4.80 -3.51 -11.13
CA ARG A 38 -4.82 -4.89 -10.62
C ARG A 38 -3.42 -5.34 -10.18
N GLU A 39 -2.39 -5.03 -10.96
CA GLU A 39 -0.99 -5.38 -10.65
C GLU A 39 -0.51 -4.72 -9.35
N GLU A 40 -0.87 -3.45 -9.14
CA GLU A 40 -0.63 -2.73 -7.90
C GLU A 40 -1.32 -3.40 -6.72
N LYS A 41 -2.60 -3.75 -6.86
CA LYS A 41 -3.36 -4.44 -5.81
C LYS A 41 -2.76 -5.79 -5.48
N GLU A 42 -2.34 -6.58 -6.47
CA GLU A 42 -1.68 -7.87 -6.26
C GLU A 42 -0.34 -7.71 -5.54
N ALA A 43 0.48 -6.74 -5.95
CA ALA A 43 1.76 -6.48 -5.30
C ALA A 43 1.59 -6.04 -3.84
N ILE A 44 0.65 -5.12 -3.57
CA ILE A 44 0.36 -4.63 -2.23
C ILE A 44 -0.27 -5.72 -1.36
N ALA A 45 -1.15 -6.54 -1.93
CA ALA A 45 -1.75 -7.67 -1.22
C ALA A 45 -0.75 -8.79 -0.91
N SER A 46 0.34 -8.88 -1.68
CA SER A 46 1.45 -9.81 -1.41
C SER A 46 2.38 -9.33 -0.28
N ILE A 47 2.19 -8.10 0.24
CA ILE A 47 2.97 -7.57 1.35
C ILE A 47 2.48 -8.21 2.66
N GLU A 48 3.22 -9.19 3.17
CA GLU A 48 3.02 -9.73 4.51
C GLU A 48 3.70 -8.81 5.54
N ALA A 49 2.96 -7.80 6.00
CA ALA A 49 3.39 -6.95 7.10
C ALA A 49 2.66 -7.31 8.39
N ARG A 50 3.38 -7.31 9.51
CA ARG A 50 2.79 -7.48 10.86
C ARG A 50 2.52 -6.15 11.57
N SER A 51 2.89 -5.04 10.93
CA SER A 51 2.79 -3.69 11.49
C SER A 51 2.72 -2.67 10.36
N ILE A 52 2.13 -1.51 10.62
CA ILE A 52 1.94 -0.49 9.59
C ILE A 52 3.27 0.09 9.08
N GLU A 53 4.29 0.16 9.94
CA GLU A 53 5.64 0.60 9.56
C GLU A 53 6.29 -0.36 8.57
N GLN A 54 6.17 -1.67 8.82
CA GLN A 54 6.67 -2.71 7.91
C GLN A 54 5.95 -2.67 6.56
N PHE A 55 4.63 -2.44 6.60
CA PHE A 55 3.84 -2.27 5.39
C PHE A 55 4.29 -1.04 4.59
N ALA A 56 4.46 0.11 5.27
CA ALA A 56 4.93 1.34 4.66
C ALA A 56 6.32 1.20 4.03
N LEU A 57 7.24 0.48 4.69
CA LEU A 57 8.59 0.20 4.20
C LEU A 57 8.58 -0.67 2.94
N GLN A 58 7.84 -1.77 2.96
CA GLN A 58 7.73 -2.68 1.79
C GLN A 58 7.02 -2.00 0.63
N LEU A 59 5.96 -1.23 0.93
CA LEU A 59 5.23 -0.45 -0.06
C LEU A 59 6.13 0.62 -0.70
N ALA A 60 6.88 1.38 0.10
CA ALA A 60 7.82 2.38 -0.39
C ALA A 60 8.93 1.75 -1.27
N GLY A 61 9.45 0.60 -0.87
CA GLY A 61 10.41 -0.16 -1.67
C GLY A 61 9.84 -0.70 -2.97
N TRP A 62 8.57 -1.11 -2.97
CA TRP A 62 7.86 -1.52 -4.18
C TRP A 62 7.64 -0.34 -5.13
N ILE A 63 7.16 0.81 -4.63
CA ILE A 63 7.00 2.06 -5.39
C ILE A 63 8.31 2.47 -6.06
N ALA A 64 9.39 2.54 -5.28
CA ALA A 64 10.70 2.94 -5.80
C ALA A 64 11.17 2.03 -6.95
N GLN A 65 10.87 0.72 -6.87
CA GLN A 65 11.18 -0.23 -7.94
C GLN A 65 10.26 -0.09 -9.17
N THR A 66 8.99 0.26 -8.98
CA THR A 66 8.09 0.48 -10.13
C THR A 66 8.32 1.83 -10.80
N GLU A 67 8.73 2.87 -10.08
CA GLU A 67 9.05 4.17 -10.69
C GLU A 67 10.36 4.11 -11.49
N ASP A 68 11.35 3.34 -11.02
CA ASP A 68 12.60 3.09 -11.74
C ASP A 68 12.37 2.34 -13.08
N ARG A 69 11.42 1.40 -13.10
CA ARG A 69 11.05 0.64 -14.31
C ARG A 69 10.33 1.44 -15.39
N VAL A 70 9.77 2.60 -15.07
CA VAL A 70 9.03 3.45 -16.04
C VAL A 70 9.98 4.41 -16.78
N TYR A 71 11.24 4.54 -16.33
CA TYR A 71 12.28 5.38 -16.95
C TYR A 71 13.53 4.61 -17.43
N GLY A 72 13.43 3.28 -17.57
CA GLY A 72 14.50 2.41 -18.12
C GLY A 72 14.33 2.11 -19.61
#